data_AF-A0A5E4J426-F1
#
_entry.id   AF-A0A5E4J426-F1
#
_cell.length_a   1.000
_cell.length_b   1.000
_cell.length_c   1.000
_cell.angle_alpha   90.00
_cell.angle_beta   90.00
_cell.angle_gamma   90.00
#
_symmetry.space_group_name_H-M   'P 1'
#
loop_
_entity.id
_entity.type
_entity.pdbx_description
1 polymer ?
#
loop_
_entity_poly.entity_id
_entity_poly.type
_entity_poly.pdbx_seq_one_letter_code
_entity_poly.pdbx_strand_id
1 'polypeptide(L)'
;MKEEFERMSFDQKVSYLVDNLRNLPDDLSEEGIEILVKAGETEYAAVLAREKGMIDRAIKILKDSGDFLWAALMAKNAGREGESEFLLREGLDYYIGMEMFGRAVSASTALQLPAEEIDSIFRRGIESESRGLDLAHSRDMIDSAMESLDIALIGKNDETSRKVLHALNEERDKRAKDEQRARNQES
;
A
#
# COMPACT_ATOMS: atom_id res chain seq x y z
N MET A 1 -4.70 28.96 -28.08
CA MET A 1 -4.43 27.87 -27.14
C MET A 1 -4.61 28.33 -25.69
N LYS A 2 -3.81 29.28 -25.18
CA LYS A 2 -4.01 29.83 -23.82
C LYS A 2 -5.41 30.41 -23.56
N GLU A 3 -5.94 31.21 -24.48
CA GLU A 3 -7.31 31.75 -24.36
C GLU A 3 -8.40 30.69 -24.36
N GLU A 4 -8.15 29.53 -24.99
CA GLU A 4 -9.10 28.42 -25.04
C GLU A 4 -9.04 27.61 -23.75
N PHE A 5 -7.83 27.35 -23.25
CA PHE A 5 -7.59 26.75 -21.96
C PHE A 5 -8.25 27.55 -20.83
N GLU A 6 -8.15 28.89 -20.86
CA GLU A 6 -8.76 29.76 -19.85
C GLU A 6 -10.29 29.74 -19.84
N ARG A 7 -10.93 29.36 -20.94
CA ARG A 7 -12.39 29.23 -21.04
C ARG A 7 -12.90 27.87 -20.58
N MET A 8 -12.01 26.89 -20.37
CA MET A 8 -12.37 25.56 -19.89
C MET A 8 -12.79 25.59 -18.41
N SER A 9 -13.71 24.71 -18.03
CA SER A 9 -14.00 24.44 -16.62
C SER A 9 -12.78 23.81 -15.93
N PHE A 10 -12.78 23.77 -14.60
CA PHE A 10 -11.68 23.16 -13.84
C PHE A 10 -11.43 21.69 -14.25
N ASP A 11 -12.48 20.87 -14.29
CA ASP A 11 -12.36 19.45 -14.68
C ASP A 11 -11.86 19.30 -16.12
N GLN A 12 -12.30 20.17 -17.03
CA GLN A 12 -11.81 20.18 -18.41
C GLN A 12 -10.33 20.59 -18.47
N LYS A 13 -9.89 21.57 -17.68
CA LYS A 13 -8.48 21.95 -17.55
C LYS A 13 -7.67 20.75 -17.05
N VAL A 14 -8.14 20.04 -16.02
CA VAL A 14 -7.46 18.84 -15.49
C VAL A 14 -7.33 17.74 -16.56
N SER A 15 -8.42 17.35 -17.22
CA SER A 15 -8.37 16.35 -18.29
C SER A 15 -7.43 16.76 -19.42
N TYR A 16 -7.50 18.02 -19.86
CA TYR A 16 -6.61 18.55 -20.88
C TYR A 16 -5.13 18.45 -20.49
N LEU A 17 -4.79 18.81 -19.25
CA LEU A 17 -3.41 18.76 -18.75
C LEU A 17 -2.88 17.32 -18.68
N VAL A 18 -3.71 16.36 -18.22
CA VAL A 18 -3.35 14.94 -18.17
C VAL A 18 -3.07 14.39 -19.58
N ASP A 19 -3.94 14.70 -20.54
CA ASP A 19 -3.82 14.22 -21.92
C ASP A 19 -2.62 14.85 -22.67
N ASN A 20 -2.20 16.05 -22.29
CA ASN A 20 -1.18 16.83 -22.99
C ASN A 20 0.13 17.00 -22.21
N LEU A 21 0.34 16.23 -21.15
CA LEU A 21 1.42 16.40 -20.17
C LEU A 21 2.83 16.62 -20.77
N ARG A 22 3.18 15.89 -21.84
CA ARG A 22 4.51 15.96 -22.49
C ARG A 22 4.64 17.08 -23.52
N ASN A 23 3.51 17.54 -24.06
CA ASN A 23 3.46 18.50 -25.17
C ASN A 23 2.80 19.82 -24.77
N LEU A 24 2.66 20.07 -23.47
CA LEU A 24 2.04 21.28 -22.97
C LEU A 24 2.91 22.50 -23.33
N PRO A 25 2.34 23.62 -23.79
CA PRO A 25 3.07 24.86 -23.95
C PRO A 25 3.75 25.34 -22.67
N ASP A 26 4.94 25.95 -22.79
CA ASP A 26 5.72 26.40 -21.63
C ASP A 26 4.97 27.50 -20.84
N ASP A 27 4.21 28.35 -21.51
CA ASP A 27 3.41 29.44 -20.92
C ASP A 27 2.17 28.98 -20.13
N LEU A 28 1.86 27.68 -20.17
CA LEU A 28 0.83 27.01 -19.38
C LEU A 28 1.41 26.10 -18.29
N SER A 29 2.74 25.97 -18.20
CA SER A 29 3.37 24.96 -17.35
C SER A 29 3.14 25.21 -15.86
N GLU A 30 3.39 26.43 -15.38
CA GLU A 30 3.19 26.75 -13.96
C GLU A 30 1.72 26.66 -13.54
N GLU A 31 0.83 27.27 -14.31
CA GLU A 31 -0.62 27.22 -14.05
C GLU A 31 -1.13 25.76 -14.10
N GLY A 32 -0.67 24.99 -15.09
CA GLY A 32 -1.02 23.58 -15.24
C GLY A 32 -0.58 22.74 -14.05
N ILE A 33 0.65 22.93 -13.56
CA ILE A 33 1.14 22.25 -12.36
C ILE A 33 0.25 22.60 -11.15
N GLU A 34 -0.10 23.87 -10.96
CA GLU A 34 -0.96 24.28 -9.85
C GLU A 34 -2.37 23.70 -9.91
N ILE A 35 -2.96 23.63 -11.12
CA ILE A 35 -4.27 23.02 -11.33
C ILE A 35 -4.23 21.54 -10.96
N LEU A 36 -3.22 20.80 -11.43
CA LEU A 36 -3.07 19.37 -11.13
C LEU A 36 -2.87 19.14 -9.62
N VAL A 37 -2.05 19.94 -8.94
CA VAL A 37 -1.90 19.88 -7.48
C VAL A 37 -3.23 20.11 -6.77
N LYS A 38 -3.99 21.13 -7.19
CA LYS A 38 -5.32 21.43 -6.61
C LYS A 38 -6.33 20.32 -6.84
N ALA A 39 -6.23 19.59 -7.96
CA ALA A 39 -7.07 18.46 -8.27
C ALA A 39 -6.68 17.17 -7.50
N GLY A 40 -5.56 17.17 -6.77
CA GLY A 40 -5.01 15.98 -6.13
C GLY A 40 -4.23 15.07 -7.09
N GLU A 41 -4.05 15.48 -8.34
CA GLU A 41 -3.33 14.78 -9.41
C GLU A 41 -1.81 14.94 -9.25
N THR A 42 -1.31 14.52 -8.09
CA THR A 42 0.06 14.73 -7.62
C THR A 42 1.08 14.17 -8.59
N GLU A 43 0.85 12.96 -9.11
CA GLU A 43 1.81 12.31 -9.99
C GLU A 43 1.97 13.04 -11.31
N TYR A 44 0.84 13.45 -11.91
CA TYR A 44 0.84 14.24 -13.12
C TYR A 44 1.49 15.60 -12.91
N ALA A 45 1.21 16.28 -11.78
CA ALA A 45 1.83 17.55 -11.44
C ALA A 45 3.37 17.43 -11.33
N ALA A 46 3.85 16.39 -10.65
CA ALA A 46 5.29 16.15 -10.49
C ALA A 46 5.97 15.80 -11.82
N VAL A 47 5.33 14.99 -12.66
CA VAL A 47 5.85 14.66 -14.00
C VAL A 47 5.89 15.90 -14.88
N LEU A 48 4.82 16.71 -14.92
CA LEU A 48 4.81 17.95 -15.70
C LEU A 48 5.93 18.90 -15.26
N ALA A 49 6.11 19.10 -13.95
CA ALA A 49 7.22 19.89 -13.42
C ALA A 49 8.57 19.34 -13.85
N ARG A 50 8.78 18.01 -13.82
CA ARG A 50 10.01 17.37 -14.29
C ARG A 50 10.26 17.59 -15.78
N GLU A 51 9.27 17.33 -16.63
CA GLU A 51 9.39 17.51 -18.09
C GLU A 51 9.75 18.95 -18.47
N LYS A 52 9.36 19.92 -17.63
CA LYS A 52 9.68 21.34 -17.78
C LYS A 52 10.98 21.76 -17.10
N GLY A 53 11.79 20.80 -16.61
CA GLY A 53 13.07 21.05 -15.96
C GLY A 53 12.95 21.64 -14.55
N MET A 54 11.75 21.72 -13.99
CA MET A 54 11.48 22.26 -12.65
C MET A 54 11.65 21.17 -11.58
N ILE A 55 12.84 20.58 -11.50
CA ILE A 55 13.11 19.41 -10.64
C ILE A 55 12.83 19.71 -9.16
N ASP A 56 13.23 20.87 -8.65
CA ASP A 56 12.97 21.27 -7.25
C ASP A 56 11.48 21.34 -6.95
N ARG A 57 10.70 21.82 -7.93
CA ARG A 57 9.25 21.90 -7.82
C ARG A 57 8.61 20.51 -7.82
N ALA A 58 9.08 19.60 -8.68
CA ALA A 58 8.62 18.22 -8.72
C ALA A 58 8.90 17.49 -7.40
N ILE A 59 10.12 17.61 -6.86
CA ILE A 59 10.51 17.03 -5.57
C ILE A 59 9.62 17.58 -4.46
N LYS A 60 9.39 18.90 -4.43
CA LYS A 60 8.52 19.53 -3.43
C LYS A 60 7.09 19.01 -3.49
N ILE A 61 6.49 18.91 -4.68
CA ILE A 61 5.12 18.36 -4.85
C ILE A 61 5.02 16.97 -4.24
N LEU A 62 5.97 16.09 -4.55
CA LEU A 62 6.00 14.71 -4.06
C LEU A 62 6.23 14.65 -2.55
N LYS A 63 7.12 15.49 -2.02
CA LYS A 63 7.36 15.58 -0.58
C LYS A 63 6.09 16.05 0.16
N ASP A 64 5.47 17.11 -0.31
CA ASP A 64 4.26 17.70 0.29
C ASP A 64 3.08 16.71 0.29
N SER A 65 3.04 15.77 -0.67
CA SER A 65 2.05 14.69 -0.73
C SER A 65 2.44 13.41 0.04
N GLY A 66 3.62 13.38 0.67
CA GLY A 66 4.14 12.21 1.39
C GLY A 66 4.74 11.10 0.50
N ASP A 67 4.98 11.37 -0.79
CA ASP A 67 5.67 10.43 -1.70
C ASP A 67 7.21 10.65 -1.71
N PHE A 68 7.81 10.42 -0.55
CA PHE A 68 9.25 10.51 -0.35
C PHE A 68 10.07 9.54 -1.21
N LEU A 69 9.56 8.33 -1.48
CA LEU A 69 10.25 7.37 -2.35
C LEU A 69 10.44 7.93 -3.76
N TRP A 70 9.40 8.52 -4.33
CA TRP A 70 9.50 9.07 -5.67
C TRP A 70 10.25 10.42 -5.68
N ALA A 71 10.08 11.25 -4.64
CA ALA A 71 10.88 12.45 -4.46
C ALA A 71 12.38 12.13 -4.42
N ALA A 72 12.77 11.10 -3.66
CA ALA A 72 14.15 10.63 -3.58
C ALA A 72 14.67 10.09 -4.92
N LEU A 73 13.84 9.37 -5.68
CA LEU A 73 14.21 8.91 -7.02
C LEU A 73 14.42 10.07 -7.99
N MET A 74 13.59 11.11 -7.93
CA MET A 74 13.77 12.33 -8.73
C MET A 74 15.08 13.03 -8.40
N ALA A 75 15.40 13.22 -7.11
CA ALA A 75 16.66 13.79 -6.67
C ALA A 75 17.87 12.98 -7.17
N LYS A 76 17.80 11.64 -7.04
CA LYS A 76 18.86 10.74 -7.53
C LYS A 76 19.07 10.84 -9.03
N ASN A 77 17.99 10.82 -9.81
CA ASN A 77 18.05 10.93 -11.27
C ASN A 77 18.59 12.30 -11.73
N ALA A 78 18.44 13.34 -10.91
CA ALA A 78 19.03 14.65 -11.12
C ALA A 78 20.50 14.74 -10.65
N GLY A 79 21.12 13.62 -10.23
CA GLY A 79 22.51 13.57 -9.75
C GLY A 79 22.70 14.07 -8.32
N ARG A 80 21.62 14.20 -7.54
CA ARG A 80 21.64 14.75 -6.17
C ARG A 80 21.54 13.63 -5.14
N GLU A 81 22.58 12.82 -5.05
CA GLU A 81 22.58 11.62 -4.21
C GLU A 81 22.35 11.94 -2.72
N GLY A 82 22.99 12.98 -2.19
CA GLY A 82 22.80 13.38 -0.79
C GLY A 82 21.37 13.85 -0.47
N GLU A 83 20.71 14.55 -1.40
CA GLU A 83 19.31 14.94 -1.25
C GLU A 83 18.38 13.72 -1.33
N SER A 84 18.69 12.77 -2.23
CA SER A 84 17.97 11.50 -2.31
C SER A 84 18.04 10.71 -1.01
N GLU A 85 19.23 10.56 -0.43
CA GLU A 85 19.41 9.87 0.85
C GLU A 85 18.66 10.59 1.99
N PHE A 86 18.75 11.91 2.04
CA PHE A 86 18.02 12.71 3.03
C PHE A 86 16.50 12.50 2.94
N LEU A 87 15.94 12.54 1.72
CA LEU A 87 14.52 12.30 1.48
C LEU A 87 14.10 10.87 1.87
N LEU A 88 14.95 9.87 1.64
CA LEU A 88 14.67 8.49 2.07
C LEU A 88 14.63 8.37 3.60
N ARG A 89 15.53 9.04 4.32
CA ARG A 89 15.54 9.04 5.79
C ARG A 89 14.31 9.74 6.36
N GLU A 90 13.99 10.92 5.84
CA GLU A 90 12.78 11.66 6.22
C GLU A 90 11.50 10.85 5.90
N GLY A 91 11.47 10.22 4.72
CA GLY A 91 10.38 9.34 4.30
C GLY A 91 10.23 8.10 5.18
N LEU A 92 11.34 7.49 5.62
CA LEU A 92 11.31 6.35 6.54
C LEU A 92 10.60 6.69 7.84
N ASP A 93 10.95 7.81 8.47
CA ASP A 93 10.32 8.29 9.70
C ASP A 93 8.83 8.58 9.47
N TYR A 94 8.49 9.24 8.37
CA TYR A 94 7.10 9.52 7.98
C TYR A 94 6.28 8.23 7.77
N TYR A 95 6.81 7.26 7.02
CA TYR A 95 6.11 6.01 6.73
C TYR A 95 5.91 5.16 7.98
N ILE A 96 6.89 5.11 8.89
CA ILE A 96 6.72 4.42 10.17
C ILE A 96 5.64 5.11 11.01
N GLY A 97 5.67 6.46 11.08
CA GLY A 97 4.69 7.23 11.85
C GLY A 97 3.25 7.08 11.34
N MET A 98 3.08 6.91 10.02
CA MET A 98 1.80 6.69 9.37
C MET A 98 1.42 5.20 9.23
N GLU A 99 2.17 4.29 9.86
CA GLU A 99 2.01 2.83 9.76
C GLU A 99 2.02 2.29 8.30
N MET A 100 2.66 3.01 7.38
CA MET A 100 2.85 2.64 5.97
C MET A 100 4.05 1.69 5.79
N PHE A 101 4.05 0.57 6.52
CA PHE A 101 5.24 -0.28 6.68
C PHE A 101 5.81 -0.83 5.37
N GLY A 102 4.99 -1.11 4.34
CA GLY A 102 5.50 -1.51 3.02
C GLY A 102 6.37 -0.45 2.35
N ARG A 103 6.01 0.84 2.48
CA ARG A 103 6.84 1.95 2.01
C ARG A 103 8.07 2.17 2.89
N ALA A 104 7.93 1.99 4.21
CA ALA A 104 9.07 2.06 5.15
C ALA A 104 10.14 1.00 4.84
N VAL A 105 9.74 -0.25 4.55
CA VAL A 105 10.65 -1.32 4.11
C VAL A 105 11.36 -0.95 2.82
N SER A 106 10.62 -0.38 1.86
CA SER A 106 11.20 0.08 0.59
C SER A 106 12.25 1.17 0.79
N ALA A 107 11.97 2.17 1.64
CA ALA A 107 12.91 3.24 1.97
C ALA A 107 14.15 2.70 2.70
N SER A 108 13.96 1.80 3.67
CA SER A 108 15.03 1.14 4.42
C SER A 108 15.95 0.33 3.52
N THR A 109 15.37 -0.37 2.53
CA THR A 109 16.12 -1.15 1.54
C THR A 109 16.92 -0.23 0.62
N ALA A 110 16.33 0.88 0.16
CA ALA A 110 17.03 1.86 -0.66
C ALA A 110 18.19 2.55 0.08
N LEU A 111 18.07 2.72 1.40
CA LEU A 111 19.12 3.20 2.30
C LEU A 111 20.18 2.14 2.65
N GLN A 112 19.99 0.89 2.21
CA GLN A 112 20.87 -0.25 2.54
C GLN A 112 21.05 -0.44 4.04
N LEU A 113 19.98 -0.27 4.81
CA LEU A 113 20.00 -0.56 6.24
C LEU A 113 20.28 -2.05 6.52
N PRO A 114 20.78 -2.40 7.72
CA PRO A 114 20.98 -3.79 8.11
C PRO A 114 19.70 -4.63 7.96
N ALA A 115 19.85 -5.88 7.50
CA ALA A 115 18.71 -6.78 7.26
C ALA A 115 17.84 -6.97 8.51
N GLU A 116 18.45 -7.03 9.69
CA GLU A 116 17.74 -7.16 10.97
C GLU A 116 16.80 -5.98 11.26
N GLU A 117 17.19 -4.76 10.87
CA GLU A 117 16.35 -3.56 11.01
C GLU A 117 15.18 -3.60 10.02
N ILE A 118 15.43 -4.01 8.78
CA ILE A 118 14.38 -4.16 7.75
C ILE A 118 13.36 -5.23 8.19
N ASP A 119 13.82 -6.36 8.70
CA ASP A 119 12.98 -7.45 9.20
C ASP A 119 12.15 -7.02 10.42
N SER A 120 12.69 -6.14 11.27
CA SER A 120 11.96 -5.56 12.39
C SER A 120 10.80 -4.69 11.90
N ILE A 121 11.04 -3.81 10.91
CA ILE A 121 10.01 -2.97 10.30
C ILE A 121 8.93 -3.83 9.63
N PHE A 122 9.34 -4.87 8.91
CA PHE A 122 8.42 -5.81 8.26
C PHE A 122 7.51 -6.53 9.27
N ARG A 123 8.07 -7.06 10.36
CA ARG A 123 7.29 -7.72 11.43
C ARG A 123 6.29 -6.77 12.08
N ARG A 124 6.69 -5.53 12.36
CA ARG A 124 5.76 -4.49 12.86
C ARG A 124 4.62 -4.21 11.89
N GLY A 125 4.89 -4.27 10.58
CA GLY A 125 3.87 -4.21 9.54
C GLY A 125 2.83 -5.32 9.64
N ILE A 126 3.29 -6.58 9.76
CA ILE A 126 2.40 -7.73 9.95
C ILE A 126 1.54 -7.56 11.21
N GLU A 127 2.16 -7.18 12.33
CA GLU A 127 1.44 -6.93 13.58
C GLU A 127 0.39 -5.83 13.43
N SER A 128 0.74 -4.75 12.73
CA SER A 128 -0.18 -3.63 12.46
C SER A 128 -1.38 -4.03 11.62
N GLU A 129 -1.16 -4.77 10.53
CA GLU A 129 -2.25 -5.26 9.67
C GLU A 129 -3.12 -6.31 10.38
N SER A 130 -2.50 -7.12 11.25
CA SER A 130 -3.19 -8.15 12.01
C SER A 130 -4.08 -7.60 13.14
N ARG A 131 -3.82 -6.39 13.65
CA ARG A 131 -4.63 -5.76 14.73
C ARG A 131 -6.11 -5.60 14.38
N GLY A 132 -6.47 -5.54 13.10
CA GLY A 132 -7.85 -5.46 12.62
C GLY A 132 -8.50 -6.79 12.27
N LEU A 133 -7.73 -7.88 12.24
CA LEU A 133 -8.24 -9.23 12.00
C LEU A 133 -8.57 -9.85 13.35
N ASP A 134 -9.86 -9.87 13.71
CA ASP A 134 -10.31 -10.68 14.83
C ASP A 134 -10.29 -12.16 14.41
N LEU A 135 -9.08 -12.73 14.45
CA LEU A 135 -8.81 -14.13 14.15
C LEU A 135 -9.55 -15.05 15.13
N ALA A 136 -9.79 -14.60 16.36
CA ALA A 136 -10.57 -15.34 17.35
C ALA A 136 -12.05 -15.40 16.92
N HIS A 137 -12.64 -14.26 16.57
CA HIS A 137 -14.02 -14.23 16.06
C HIS A 137 -14.19 -14.97 14.74
N SER A 138 -13.22 -14.86 13.82
CA SER A 138 -13.24 -15.61 12.55
C SER A 138 -13.19 -17.12 12.81
N ARG A 139 -12.41 -17.54 13.81
CA ARG A 139 -12.32 -18.92 14.25
C ARG A 139 -13.63 -19.40 14.89
N ASP A 140 -14.23 -18.60 15.78
CA ASP A 140 -15.51 -18.91 16.42
C ASP A 140 -16.64 -19.05 15.38
N MET A 141 -16.63 -18.22 14.33
CA MET A 141 -17.57 -18.33 13.21
C MET A 141 -17.37 -19.61 12.39
N ILE A 142 -16.12 -20.01 12.12
CA ILE A 142 -15.80 -21.25 11.42
C ILE A 142 -16.27 -22.46 12.25
N ASP A 143 -16.01 -22.44 13.55
CA ASP A 143 -16.40 -23.52 14.46
C ASP A 143 -17.93 -23.62 14.58
N SER A 144 -18.63 -22.48 14.67
CA SER A 144 -20.09 -22.42 14.64
C SER A 144 -20.71 -22.94 13.33
N ALA A 145 -20.07 -22.63 12.19
CA ALA A 145 -20.50 -23.12 10.88
C ALA A 145 -20.28 -24.64 10.74
N MET A 146 -19.17 -25.15 11.27
CA MET A 146 -18.89 -26.60 11.31
C MET A 146 -19.90 -27.35 12.19
N GLU A 147 -20.24 -26.83 13.37
CA GLU A 147 -21.26 -27.43 14.24
C GLU A 147 -22.65 -27.42 13.58
N SER A 148 -23.01 -26.31 12.94
CA SER A 148 -24.28 -26.20 12.21
C SER A 148 -24.35 -27.19 11.04
N LEU A 149 -23.23 -27.40 10.34
CA LEU A 149 -23.14 -28.38 9.26
C LEU A 149 -23.24 -29.82 9.79
N ASP A 150 -22.61 -30.12 10.92
CA ASP A 150 -22.69 -31.42 11.61
C ASP A 150 -24.15 -31.75 11.96
N ILE A 151 -24.87 -30.80 12.58
CA ILE A 151 -26.29 -30.93 12.93
C ILE A 151 -27.16 -31.15 11.67
N ALA A 152 -26.89 -30.43 10.58
CA ALA A 152 -27.64 -30.55 9.33
C ALA A 152 -27.43 -31.89 8.60
N LEU A 153 -26.36 -32.61 8.95
CA LEU A 153 -26.02 -33.93 8.40
C LEU A 153 -26.53 -35.08 9.27
N ILE A 154 -26.98 -34.82 10.51
CA ILE A 154 -27.58 -35.83 11.39
C ILE A 154 -28.80 -36.45 10.70
N GLY A 155 -28.78 -37.79 10.56
CA GLY A 155 -29.87 -38.56 9.94
C GLY A 155 -29.85 -38.59 8.41
N LYS A 156 -28.95 -37.84 7.74
CA LYS A 156 -28.72 -37.98 6.29
C LYS A 156 -27.68 -39.06 6.02
N ASN A 157 -28.09 -40.06 5.26
CA ASN A 157 -27.28 -41.26 4.98
C ASN A 157 -26.94 -41.42 3.49
N ASP A 158 -27.05 -40.36 2.69
CA ASP A 158 -26.58 -40.37 1.31
C ASP A 158 -25.04 -40.32 1.25
N GLU A 159 -24.50 -40.73 0.11
CA GLU A 159 -23.06 -40.84 -0.11
C GLU A 159 -22.33 -39.49 0.07
N THR A 160 -22.98 -38.39 -0.29
CA THR A 160 -22.42 -37.04 -0.17
C THR A 160 -22.31 -36.63 1.30
N SER A 161 -23.37 -36.83 2.07
CA SER A 161 -23.39 -36.56 3.52
C SER A 161 -22.31 -37.34 4.28
N ARG A 162 -22.06 -38.61 3.90
CA ARG A 162 -20.98 -39.42 4.49
C ARG A 162 -19.58 -38.87 4.19
N LYS A 163 -19.33 -38.44 2.94
CA LYS A 163 -18.04 -37.86 2.54
C LYS A 163 -17.78 -36.54 3.28
N VAL A 164 -18.82 -35.72 3.46
CA VAL A 164 -18.71 -34.45 4.20
C VAL A 164 -18.44 -34.69 5.69
N LEU A 165 -19.15 -35.64 6.32
CA LEU A 165 -18.90 -36.03 7.72
C LEU A 165 -17.49 -36.58 7.93
N HIS A 166 -16.98 -37.39 6.99
CA HIS A 166 -15.61 -37.89 7.06
C HIS A 166 -14.58 -36.76 7.02
N ALA A 167 -14.73 -35.83 6.06
CA ALA A 167 -13.83 -34.69 5.93
C ALA A 167 -13.87 -33.77 7.17
N LEU A 168 -15.05 -33.56 7.77
CA LEU A 168 -15.21 -32.79 9.01
C LEU A 168 -14.46 -33.45 10.18
N ASN A 169 -14.56 -34.77 10.32
CA ASN A 169 -13.88 -35.51 11.39
C ASN A 169 -12.37 -35.53 11.20
N GLU A 170 -11.88 -35.70 9.97
CA GLU A 170 -10.45 -35.63 9.66
C GLU A 170 -9.86 -34.26 10.03
N GLU A 171 -10.57 -33.18 9.71
CA GLU A 171 -10.11 -31.84 10.02
C GLU A 171 -10.16 -31.53 11.52
N ARG A 172 -11.16 -32.06 12.26
CA ARG A 172 -11.19 -32.00 13.74
C ARG A 172 -10.01 -32.73 14.37
N ASP A 173 -9.72 -33.94 13.91
CA ASP A 173 -8.61 -34.75 14.44
C ASP A 173 -7.26 -34.09 14.18
N LYS A 174 -7.10 -33.44 13.02
CA LYS A 174 -5.90 -32.68 12.67
C LYS A 174 -5.74 -31.47 13.60
N ARG A 175 -6.80 -30.70 13.81
CA ARG A 175 -6.79 -29.55 14.73
C ARG A 175 -6.47 -29.93 16.17
N ALA A 176 -7.07 -31.01 16.70
CA ALA A 176 -6.78 -31.50 18.04
C ALA A 176 -5.30 -31.90 18.22
N LYS A 177 -4.69 -32.49 17.19
CA LYS A 177 -3.26 -32.83 17.20
C LYS A 177 -2.37 -31.58 17.17
N ASP A 178 -2.75 -30.55 16.41
CA ASP A 178 -1.97 -29.31 16.32
C ASP A 178 -2.06 -28.50 17.62
N GLU A 179 -3.22 -28.46 18.29
CA GLU A 179 -3.37 -27.85 19.61
C GLU A 179 -2.58 -28.57 20.70
N GLN A 180 -2.56 -29.90 20.68
CA GLN A 180 -1.77 -30.69 21.62
C GLN A 180 -0.27 -30.50 21.41
N ARG A 181 0.17 -30.32 20.17
CA ARG A 181 1.57 -30.00 19.83
C ARG A 181 1.96 -28.60 20.32
N ALA A 182 1.10 -27.61 20.14
CA ALA A 182 1.35 -26.26 20.63
C ALA A 182 1.51 -26.23 22.16
N ARG A 183 0.62 -26.91 22.91
CA ARG A 183 0.70 -26.99 24.39
C ARG A 183 1.96 -27.70 24.91
N ASN A 184 2.43 -28.71 24.18
CA ASN A 184 3.64 -29.46 24.56
C ASN A 184 4.95 -28.70 24.25
N GLN A 185 4.92 -27.64 23.45
CA GLN A 185 6.08 -26.80 23.13
C GLN A 185 6.21 -25.59 24.07
N GLU A 186 5.16 -25.27 24.82
CA GLU A 186 5.11 -24.19 25.81
C GLU A 186 5.38 -24.67 27.26
N SER A 187 5.63 -25.97 27.47
CA SER A 187 5.99 -26.61 28.75
C SER A 187 7.43 -27.09 28.78
#